data_AF-A0A536UBA7-F1
#
_entry.id   AF-A0A536UBA7-F1
#
_cell.length_a   1.000
_cell.length_b   1.000
_cell.length_c   1.000
_cell.angle_alpha   90.00
_cell.angle_beta   90.00
_cell.angle_gamma   90.00
#
_symmetry.space_group_name_H-M   'P 1'
#
loop_
_entity.id
_entity.type
_entity.pdbx_description
1 polymer ?
#
loop_
_entity_poly.entity_id
_entity_poly.type
_entity_poly.pdbx_seq_one_letter_code
_entity_poly.pdbx_strand_id
1 'polypeptide(L)'
;MFKWIKPIAAIAAVSLVFGASAGNSAGLTVFAAASLKESLDEQARKFEGETGTSIVVSYGGSNALAKQIEAGAPADVFISADLEWMDYLDGRKLLAPGSRANLLSNRLVLIASASSRSTLKIGPGFALAAALGA
;
A
#
# COMPACT_ATOMS: atom_id res chain seq x y z
N MET A 1 13.19 -71.31 23.56
CA MET A 1 13.50 -71.22 22.12
C MET A 1 13.15 -69.81 21.64
N PHE A 2 14.01 -69.27 20.77
CA PHE A 2 13.92 -68.01 20.02
C PHE A 2 14.30 -66.66 20.68
N LYS A 3 15.50 -66.21 20.29
CA LYS A 3 16.08 -64.85 20.34
C LYS A 3 15.52 -64.00 19.18
N TRP A 4 15.42 -62.68 19.38
CA TRP A 4 15.57 -61.63 18.34
C TRP A 4 15.78 -60.27 19.04
N ILE A 5 16.99 -59.68 19.10
CA ILE A 5 17.71 -58.77 18.16
C ILE A 5 17.14 -57.33 18.10
N LYS A 6 18.02 -56.36 18.44
CA LYS A 6 17.85 -54.88 18.58
C LYS A 6 17.80 -54.15 17.22
N PRO A 7 17.42 -52.84 17.13
CA PRO A 7 18.45 -51.78 17.17
C PRO A 7 18.04 -50.35 17.63
N ILE A 8 18.97 -49.69 18.34
CA ILE A 8 19.53 -48.32 18.11
C ILE A 8 18.56 -47.13 18.05
N ALA A 9 18.52 -46.33 19.13
CA ALA A 9 18.00 -44.96 19.11
C ALA A 9 19.17 -43.97 18.94
N ALA A 10 19.01 -43.09 17.95
CA ALA A 10 20.02 -42.23 17.35
C ALA A 10 20.51 -41.08 18.24
N ILE A 11 21.77 -40.71 18.01
CA ILE A 11 22.44 -39.51 18.52
C ILE A 11 21.76 -38.27 17.91
N ALA A 12 21.26 -37.37 18.76
CA ALA A 12 20.75 -36.07 18.34
C ALA A 12 21.91 -35.11 18.07
N ALA A 13 22.26 -34.92 16.80
CA ALA A 13 23.14 -33.84 16.36
C ALA A 13 22.32 -32.54 16.23
N VAL A 14 22.51 -31.61 17.17
CA VAL A 14 21.99 -30.24 17.06
C VAL A 14 22.89 -29.49 16.09
N SER A 15 22.50 -29.43 14.82
CA SER A 15 23.15 -28.55 13.84
C SER A 15 22.62 -27.13 14.03
N LEU A 16 23.42 -26.28 14.66
CA LEU A 16 23.23 -24.83 14.65
C LEU A 16 23.47 -24.34 13.22
N VAL A 17 22.40 -24.12 12.46
CA VAL A 17 22.46 -23.40 11.19
C VAL A 17 22.51 -21.91 11.53
N PHE A 18 23.72 -21.35 11.62
CA PHE A 18 23.91 -19.92 11.48
C PHE A 18 23.59 -19.55 10.03
N GLY A 19 22.34 -19.10 9.80
CA GLY A 19 21.93 -18.52 8.54
C GLY A 19 22.73 -17.25 8.29
N ALA A 20 23.59 -17.26 7.27
CA ALA A 20 24.21 -16.06 6.75
C ALA A 20 23.11 -15.09 6.29
N SER A 21 23.07 -13.89 6.88
CA SER A 21 22.27 -12.79 6.35
C SER A 21 22.87 -12.38 5.01
N ALA A 22 22.39 -13.00 3.92
CA ALA A 22 22.45 -12.38 2.61
C ALA A 22 21.74 -11.03 2.73
N GLY A 23 22.40 -9.96 2.28
CA GLY A 23 21.84 -8.60 2.30
C GLY A 23 20.52 -8.59 1.55
N ASN A 24 19.43 -8.71 2.29
CA ASN A 24 18.09 -8.68 1.76
C ASN A 24 17.82 -7.20 1.47
N SER A 25 17.86 -6.81 0.19
CA SER A 25 17.25 -5.57 -0.26
C SER A 25 15.77 -5.67 0.11
N ALA A 26 15.43 -5.18 1.30
CA ALA A 26 14.10 -5.32 1.86
C ALA A 26 13.15 -4.53 0.96
N GLY A 27 12.26 -5.25 0.27
CA GLY A 27 11.28 -4.60 -0.60
C GLY A 27 10.35 -3.72 0.23
N LEU A 28 9.95 -2.58 -0.35
CA LEU A 28 9.01 -1.64 0.26
C LEU A 28 7.59 -1.97 -0.18
N THR A 29 6.67 -2.07 0.76
CA THR A 29 5.24 -2.19 0.53
C THR A 29 4.59 -0.81 0.64
N VAL A 30 4.03 -0.32 -0.46
CA VAL A 30 3.38 1.00 -0.53
C VAL A 30 1.88 0.82 -0.68
N PHE A 31 1.10 1.41 0.23
CA PHE A 31 -0.34 1.53 0.12
C PHE A 31 -0.68 2.92 -0.40
N ALA A 32 -1.26 3.01 -1.60
CA ALA A 32 -1.51 4.28 -2.26
C ALA A 32 -2.95 4.43 -2.74
N ALA A 33 -3.46 5.65 -2.65
CA ALA A 33 -4.74 6.01 -3.26
C ALA A 33 -4.76 5.63 -4.74
N ALA A 34 -5.89 5.06 -5.20
CA ALA A 34 -6.05 4.57 -6.57
C ALA A 34 -5.77 5.62 -7.65
N SER A 35 -6.00 6.91 -7.36
CA SER A 35 -5.71 8.03 -8.26
C SER A 35 -4.22 8.25 -8.57
N LEU A 36 -3.30 7.59 -7.85
CA LEU A 36 -1.86 7.71 -8.04
C LEU A 36 -1.28 6.63 -8.97
N LYS A 37 -2.09 5.68 -9.45
CA LYS A 37 -1.66 4.46 -10.13
C LYS A 37 -0.55 4.66 -11.16
N GLU A 38 -0.80 5.47 -12.17
CA GLU A 38 0.12 5.63 -13.30
C GLU A 38 1.38 6.39 -12.87
N SER A 39 1.19 7.47 -12.10
CA SER A 39 2.30 8.32 -11.63
C SER A 39 3.25 7.57 -10.69
N LEU A 40 2.71 6.79 -9.76
CA LEU A 40 3.50 6.09 -8.76
C LEU A 40 4.15 4.84 -9.35
N ASP A 41 3.51 4.14 -10.29
CA ASP A 41 4.14 3.07 -11.05
C ASP A 41 5.38 3.55 -11.82
N GLU A 42 5.31 4.74 -12.42
CA GLU A 42 6.45 5.32 -13.12
C GLU A 42 7.60 5.63 -12.16
N GLN A 43 7.30 6.26 -11.02
CA GLN A 43 8.32 6.60 -10.02
C GLN A 43 8.89 5.35 -9.33
N ALA A 44 8.07 4.33 -9.08
CA ALA A 44 8.51 3.06 -8.51
C ALA A 44 9.55 2.39 -9.39
N ARG A 45 9.31 2.29 -10.71
CA ARG A 45 10.29 1.73 -11.66
C ARG A 45 11.61 2.51 -11.69
N LYS A 46 11.54 3.84 -11.62
CA LYS A 46 12.73 4.70 -11.57
C LYS A 46 13.52 4.47 -10.29
N PHE A 47 12.84 4.48 -9.14
CA PHE A 47 13.44 4.22 -7.84
C PHE A 47 14.09 2.83 -7.76
N GLU A 48 13.41 1.79 -8.26
CA GLU A 48 13.96 0.43 -8.34
C GLU A 48 15.23 0.37 -9.19
N GLY A 49 15.26 1.06 -10.34
CA GLY A 49 16.43 1.11 -11.22
C GLY A 49 17.62 1.87 -10.61
N GLU A 50 17.36 2.91 -9.81
CA GLU A 50 18.39 3.74 -9.17
C GLU A 50 18.96 3.10 -7.90
N THR A 51 18.12 2.43 -7.11
CA THR A 51 18.47 1.96 -5.76
C THR A 51 18.67 0.44 -5.68
N GLY A 52 18.05 -0.33 -6.58
CA GLY A 52 17.94 -1.78 -6.46
C GLY A 52 16.97 -2.25 -5.36
N THR A 53 16.21 -1.35 -4.74
CA THR A 53 15.18 -1.66 -3.75
C THR A 53 13.85 -1.87 -4.44
N SER A 54 13.28 -3.08 -4.33
CA SER A 54 11.99 -3.41 -4.94
C SER A 54 10.84 -2.70 -4.25
N ILE A 55 9.85 -2.23 -5.01
CA ILE A 55 8.63 -1.59 -4.53
C ILE A 55 7.42 -2.40 -4.99
N VAL A 56 6.59 -2.82 -4.03
CA VAL A 56 5.28 -3.41 -4.29
C VAL A 56 4.21 -2.43 -3.88
N VAL A 57 3.39 -1.99 -4.84
CA VAL A 57 2.32 -1.02 -4.58
C VAL A 57 0.95 -1.70 -4.57
N SER A 58 0.20 -1.50 -3.49
CA SER A 58 -1.22 -1.83 -3.39
C SER A 58 -2.06 -0.57 -3.53
N TYR A 59 -2.93 -0.57 -4.54
CA TYR A 59 -3.81 0.56 -4.85
C TYR A 59 -5.23 0.32 -4.36
N GLY A 60 -5.88 1.35 -3.84
CA GLY A 60 -7.24 1.26 -3.34
C GLY A 60 -7.82 2.60 -2.89
N GLY A 61 -9.05 2.56 -2.36
CA GLY A 61 -9.60 3.71 -1.64
C GLY A 61 -8.79 3.98 -0.38
N SER A 62 -8.42 5.24 -0.14
CA SER A 62 -7.63 5.63 1.05
C SER A 62 -8.23 5.10 2.35
N ASN A 63 -9.56 5.08 2.43
CA ASN A 63 -10.34 4.52 3.53
C ASN A 63 -10.12 3.02 3.75
N ALA A 64 -10.18 2.23 2.68
CA ALA A 64 -10.00 0.79 2.76
C ALA A 64 -8.55 0.44 3.14
N LEU A 65 -7.58 1.14 2.53
CA LEU A 65 -6.16 0.95 2.82
C LEU A 65 -5.80 1.35 4.25
N ALA A 66 -6.31 2.48 4.75
CA ALA A 66 -6.10 2.88 6.14
C ALA A 66 -6.70 1.87 7.13
N LYS A 67 -7.89 1.33 6.85
CA LYS A 67 -8.48 0.26 7.67
C LYS A 67 -7.67 -1.04 7.63
N GLN A 68 -7.04 -1.36 6.49
CA GLN A 68 -6.13 -2.50 6.41
C GLN A 68 -4.87 -2.26 7.26
N ILE A 69 -4.29 -1.06 7.22
CA ILE A 69 -3.14 -0.69 8.08
C ILE A 69 -3.53 -0.78 9.56
N GLU A 70 -4.69 -0.27 9.94
CA GLU A 70 -5.23 -0.43 11.29
C GLU A 70 -5.36 -1.91 11.69
N ALA A 71 -5.78 -2.76 10.76
CA ALA A 71 -5.90 -4.20 10.97
C ALA A 71 -4.54 -4.94 10.96
N GLY A 72 -3.42 -4.23 10.83
CA GLY A 72 -2.08 -4.79 10.88
C GLY A 72 -1.47 -5.15 9.51
N ALA A 73 -2.01 -4.64 8.40
CA ALA A 73 -1.35 -4.78 7.11
C ALA A 73 0.03 -4.09 7.12
N PRO A 74 1.08 -4.74 6.62
CA PRO A 74 2.46 -4.26 6.76
C PRO A 74 2.82 -3.25 5.66
N ALA A 75 2.18 -2.09 5.65
CA ALA A 75 2.55 -1.00 4.74
C ALA A 75 3.72 -0.20 5.32
N ASP A 76 4.79 -0.04 4.53
CA ASP A 76 5.94 0.81 4.88
C ASP A 76 5.64 2.30 4.58
N VAL A 77 4.88 2.55 3.51
CA VAL A 77 4.46 3.89 3.09
C VAL A 77 2.96 3.89 2.81
N PHE A 78 2.27 4.89 3.33
CA PHE A 78 0.86 5.17 3.02
C PHE A 78 0.72 6.53 2.34
N ILE A 79 0.08 6.57 1.17
CA ILE A 79 -0.20 7.79 0.42
C ILE A 79 -1.70 7.94 0.22
N SER A 80 -2.32 8.75 1.08
CA SER A 80 -3.76 9.05 1.04
C SER A 80 -4.11 10.11 -0.01
N ALA A 81 -5.33 10.04 -0.55
CA ALA A 81 -5.91 11.11 -1.37
C ALA A 81 -6.43 12.31 -0.56
N ASP A 82 -6.61 12.15 0.76
CA ASP A 82 -7.09 13.19 1.65
C ASP A 82 -6.38 13.17 3.01
N LEU A 83 -6.58 14.23 3.80
CA LEU A 83 -5.98 14.37 5.13
C LEU A 83 -6.70 13.53 6.18
N GLU A 84 -8.01 13.29 6.03
CA GLU A 84 -8.83 12.61 7.03
C GLU A 84 -8.34 11.18 7.29
N TRP A 85 -7.98 10.43 6.25
CA TRP A 85 -7.43 9.08 6.44
C TRP A 85 -5.99 9.04 6.94
N MET A 86 -5.24 10.13 6.76
CA MET A 86 -3.93 10.29 7.39
C MET A 86 -4.09 10.63 8.88
N ASP A 87 -5.00 11.56 9.22
CA ASP A 87 -5.37 11.91 10.60
C ASP A 87 -5.91 10.68 11.36
N TYR A 88 -6.69 9.84 10.69
CA TYR A 88 -7.21 8.59 11.23
C TYR A 88 -6.10 7.66 11.74
N LEU A 89 -5.04 7.46 10.94
CA LEU A 89 -3.91 6.63 11.31
C LEU A 89 -3.01 7.29 12.36
N ASP A 90 -2.85 8.61 12.28
CA ASP A 90 -2.08 9.40 13.24
C ASP A 90 -2.71 9.34 14.65
N GLY A 91 -4.03 9.55 14.75
CA GLY A 91 -4.78 9.44 16.00
C GLY A 91 -4.71 8.06 16.65
N ARG A 92 -4.40 7.03 15.86
CA ARG A 92 -4.18 5.64 16.31
C ARG A 92 -2.71 5.30 16.57
N LYS A 93 -1.81 6.27 16.37
CA LYS A 93 -0.35 6.13 16.53
C LYS A 93 0.25 5.06 15.62
N LEU A 94 -0.30 4.96 14.41
CA LEU A 94 0.16 4.01 13.37
C LEU A 94 1.10 4.66 12.35
N LEU A 95 1.42 5.95 12.53
CA LEU A 95 2.41 6.66 11.73
C LEU A 95 3.72 6.77 12.52
N ALA A 96 4.84 6.67 11.81
CA ALA A 96 6.14 6.98 12.38
C ALA A 96 6.23 8.48 12.73
N PRO A 97 6.75 8.87 13.91
CA PRO A 97 6.86 10.27 14.30
C PRO A 97 7.63 11.10 13.26
N GLY A 98 7.03 12.21 12.81
CA GLY A 98 7.65 13.12 11.85
C GLY A 98 7.68 12.63 10.39
N SER A 99 7.07 11.49 10.05
CA SER A 99 7.07 10.97 8.68
C SER A 99 5.99 11.58 7.77
N ARG A 100 4.98 12.22 8.36
CA ARG A 100 3.83 12.76 7.61
C ARG A 100 4.20 14.03 6.85
N ALA A 101 3.84 14.07 5.57
CA ALA A 101 3.96 15.27 4.72
C ALA A 101 2.79 15.39 3.74
N ASN A 102 2.39 16.63 3.45
CA ASN A 102 1.47 16.92 2.35
C ASN A 102 2.28 16.95 1.04
N LEU A 103 2.20 15.88 0.26
CA LEU A 103 3.03 15.71 -0.92
C LEU A 103 2.40 16.30 -2.19
N LEU A 104 1.09 16.10 -2.39
CA LEU A 104 0.39 16.36 -3.64
C LEU A 104 -0.93 17.10 -3.38
N SER A 105 -1.45 17.74 -4.42
CA SER A 105 -2.81 18.30 -4.44
C SER A 105 -3.49 17.91 -5.76
N ASN A 106 -4.81 17.98 -5.79
CA ASN A 106 -5.58 17.67 -7.00
C ASN A 106 -6.81 18.59 -7.10
N ARG A 107 -7.54 18.46 -8.21
CA ARG A 107 -8.80 19.16 -8.47
C ARG A 107 -9.91 18.13 -8.64
N LEU A 108 -11.07 18.42 -8.07
CA LEU A 108 -12.28 17.66 -8.33
C LEU A 108 -12.86 18.09 -9.68
N VAL A 109 -13.21 17.11 -10.52
CA VAL A 109 -13.76 17.34 -11.86
C VAL A 109 -15.01 16.50 -12.08
N LEU A 110 -15.92 17.01 -12.90
CA LEU A 110 -17.05 16.24 -13.41
C LEU A 110 -16.70 15.71 -14.79
N ILE A 111 -16.81 14.39 -14.98
CA ILE A 111 -16.51 13.71 -16.23
C ILE A 111 -17.79 13.12 -16.84
N ALA A 112 -17.78 12.93 -18.15
CA ALA A 112 -18.79 12.17 -18.87
C ALA A 112 -18.07 11.23 -19.86
N SER A 113 -18.80 10.28 -20.44
CA SER A 113 -18.28 9.48 -21.57
C SER A 113 -17.70 10.39 -22.66
N ALA A 114 -16.65 9.94 -23.34
CA ALA A 114 -16.07 10.65 -24.48
C ALA A 114 -17.07 10.93 -25.61
N SER A 115 -18.14 10.12 -25.72
CA SER A 115 -19.24 10.33 -26.68
C SER A 115 -20.33 11.30 -26.18
N SER A 116 -20.20 11.81 -24.96
CA SER A 116 -21.17 12.76 -24.39
C SER A 116 -21.14 14.09 -25.14
N ARG A 117 -22.31 14.62 -25.44
CA ARG A 117 -22.49 15.98 -25.99
C ARG A 117 -22.86 17.00 -24.92
N SER A 118 -22.87 16.59 -23.65
CA SER A 118 -23.30 17.42 -22.53
C SER A 118 -22.28 18.54 -22.30
N THR A 119 -22.75 19.79 -22.29
CA THR A 119 -21.95 20.95 -21.92
C THR A 119 -22.48 21.52 -20.62
N LEU A 120 -21.67 21.50 -19.57
CA LEU A 120 -22.04 21.96 -18.24
C LEU A 120 -21.17 23.16 -17.85
N LYS A 121 -21.80 24.20 -17.30
CA LYS A 121 -21.09 25.33 -16.69
C LYS A 121 -21.10 25.14 -15.18
N ILE A 122 -19.95 24.79 -14.63
CA ILE A 122 -19.77 24.62 -13.18
C ILE A 122 -19.50 25.99 -12.56
N GLY A 123 -20.29 26.34 -11.55
CA GLY A 123 -20.18 27.59 -10.79
C GLY A 123 -20.99 27.54 -9.50
N PRO A 124 -20.99 28.61 -8.70
CA PRO A 124 -21.81 28.69 -7.49
C PRO A 124 -23.29 28.41 -7.79
N GLY A 125 -23.93 27.56 -6.99
CA GLY A 125 -25.33 27.16 -7.20
C GLY A 125 -25.57 26.17 -8.34
N PHE A 126 -24.51 25.61 -8.94
CA PHE A 126 -24.63 24.55 -9.95
C PHE A 126 -25.42 23.35 -9.39
N ALA A 127 -26.44 22.92 -10.12
CA ALA A 127 -27.32 21.81 -9.75
C ALA A 127 -26.62 20.45 -9.94
N LEU A 128 -25.62 20.18 -9.10
CA LEU A 128 -24.78 18.98 -9.20
C LEU A 128 -25.60 17.68 -9.13
N ALA A 129 -26.57 17.59 -8.22
CA ALA A 129 -27.42 16.41 -8.09
C ALA A 129 -28.15 16.09 -9.41
N ALA A 130 -28.79 17.10 -10.01
CA ALA A 130 -29.46 16.94 -11.30
C ALA A 130 -28.49 16.57 -12.42
N ALA A 131 -27.27 17.14 -12.42
CA ALA A 131 -26.23 16.79 -13.39
C ALA A 131 -25.71 15.34 -13.24
N LEU A 132 -25.86 14.75 -12.06
CA LEU A 132 -25.52 13.36 -11.76
C LEU A 132 -26.71 12.40 -11.98
N GLY A 133 -27.88 12.91 -12.39
CA GLY A 133 -29.10 12.12 -12.59
C GLY A 133 -29.84 11.75 -11.31
N ALA A 134 -29.59 12.47 -10.22
CA ALA A 134 -30.30 12.34 -8.94
C ALA A 134 -31.51 13.29 -8.84
#